data_AF-A0A2A2Q5R8-F1
#
_entry.id   AF-A0A2A2Q5R8-F1
#
_cell.length_a   1.000
_cell.length_b   1.000
_cell.length_c   1.000
_cell.angle_alpha   90.00
_cell.angle_beta   90.00
_cell.angle_gamma   90.00
#
_symmetry.space_group_name_H-M   'P 1'
#
loop_
_entity.id
_entity.type
_entity.pdbx_description
1 polymer ?
#
loop_
_entity_poly.entity_id
_entity_poly.type
_entity_poly.pdbx_seq_one_letter_code
_entity_poly.pdbx_strand_id
1 'polypeptide(L)'
;MHNVAAVLPNLDFAPLQKAFAPLLKQLKLLFAEHHFLTIVCAFFAVLMTISFYKFLRSISPALVVFVLLLILVILLMHWTHTRSEPPFLRGFVDWLAPFSPSAPLPAKPPLRP
;
A
#
# COMPACT_ATOMS: atom_id res chain seq x y z
N MET A 1 -41.34 -9.18 25.70
CA MET A 1 -40.65 -8.26 24.77
C MET A 1 -39.25 -8.03 25.33
N HIS A 2 -38.24 -8.74 24.82
CA HIS A 2 -36.85 -8.62 25.28
C HIS A 2 -36.13 -7.56 24.43
N ASN A 3 -35.61 -6.53 25.11
CA ASN A 3 -34.75 -5.51 24.51
C ASN A 3 -33.39 -6.12 24.14
N VAL A 4 -33.17 -6.39 22.85
CA VAL A 4 -31.87 -6.76 22.28
C VAL A 4 -31.17 -5.47 21.86
N ALA A 5 -30.66 -4.73 22.83
CA ALA A 5 -29.85 -3.53 22.60
C ALA A 5 -28.65 -3.53 23.56
N ALA A 6 -27.74 -4.49 23.37
CA ALA A 6 -26.41 -4.45 23.98
C ALA A 6 -25.48 -5.32 23.15
N VAL A 7 -24.21 -4.94 23.10
CA VAL A 7 -23.09 -5.57 22.37
C VAL A 7 -22.92 -5.11 20.91
N LEU A 8 -22.75 -3.79 20.72
CA LEU A 8 -21.75 -3.34 19.75
C LEU A 8 -20.42 -3.27 20.51
N PRO A 9 -19.40 -4.09 20.17
CA PRO A 9 -18.08 -3.99 20.79
C PRO A 9 -17.53 -2.60 20.53
N ASN A 10 -16.99 -1.99 21.58
CA ASN A 10 -16.31 -0.71 21.58
C ASN A 10 -15.02 -0.85 20.74
N LEU A 11 -15.17 -0.81 19.42
CA LEU A 11 -14.08 -0.85 18.45
C LEU A 11 -13.30 0.45 18.62
N ASP A 12 -12.25 0.39 19.42
CA ASP A 12 -11.37 1.51 19.65
C ASP A 12 -10.59 1.78 18.35
N PHE A 13 -10.98 2.84 17.63
CA PHE A 13 -10.34 3.27 16.38
C PHE A 13 -9.10 4.14 16.63
N ALA A 14 -8.76 4.43 17.89
CA ALA A 14 -7.55 5.16 18.28
C ALA A 14 -6.23 4.58 17.72
N PRO A 15 -5.97 3.25 17.67
CA PRO A 15 -4.75 2.71 17.07
C PRO A 15 -4.72 2.92 15.55
N LEU A 16 -5.89 2.82 14.90
CA LEU A 16 -6.02 3.06 13.47
C LEU A 16 -5.72 4.53 13.15
N GLN A 17 -6.27 5.44 13.94
CA GLN A 17 -6.03 6.88 13.77
C GLN A 17 -4.56 7.26 14.00
N LYS A 18 -3.88 6.64 14.98
CA LYS A 18 -2.43 6.84 15.20
C LYS A 18 -1.60 6.35 14.02
N ALA A 19 -1.98 5.25 13.38
CA ALA A 19 -1.30 4.74 12.18
C ALA A 19 -1.49 5.65 10.95
N PHE A 20 -2.65 6.31 10.82
CA PHE A 20 -2.94 7.22 9.72
C PHE A 20 -2.42 8.65 9.91
N ALA A 21 -2.08 9.06 11.13
CA ALA A 21 -1.55 10.39 11.42
C ALA A 21 -0.30 10.79 10.60
N PRO A 22 0.74 9.94 10.42
CA PRO A 22 1.89 10.30 9.59
C PRO A 22 1.53 10.39 8.09
N LEU A 23 0.66 9.50 7.62
CA LEU A 23 0.13 9.49 6.25
C LEU A 23 -0.66 10.77 5.94
N LEU A 24 -1.48 11.24 6.88
CA LEU A 24 -2.23 12.49 6.75
C LEU A 24 -1.32 13.72 6.71
N LYS A 25 -0.21 13.72 7.45
CA LYS A 25 0.78 14.80 7.38
C LYS A 25 1.48 14.83 6.03
N GLN A 26 1.90 13.67 5.51
CA GLN A 26 2.48 13.56 4.17
C GLN A 26 1.48 13.97 3.09
N LEU A 27 0.22 13.55 3.21
CA LEU A 27 -0.85 13.93 2.29
C LEU A 27 -1.08 15.45 2.30
N LYS A 28 -1.13 16.09 3.47
CA LYS A 28 -1.30 17.55 3.60
C LYS A 28 -0.11 18.33 3.00
N LEU A 29 1.10 17.82 3.18
CA LEU A 29 2.32 18.43 2.64
C LEU A 29 2.36 18.30 1.11
N LEU A 30 1.96 17.15 0.58
CA LEU A 30 1.81 16.91 -0.85
C LEU A 30 0.69 17.74 -1.50
N PHE A 31 -0.35 18.01 -0.72
CA PHE A 31 -1.41 18.91 -1.11
C PHE A 31 -0.81 20.32 -1.27
N ALA A 32 -0.16 20.89 -0.25
CA ALA A 32 0.26 22.30 -0.17
C ALA A 32 0.95 22.91 -1.40
N GLU A 33 1.71 22.13 -2.19
CA GLU A 33 2.53 22.68 -3.27
C GLU A 33 1.85 22.69 -4.66
N HIS A 34 1.12 21.65 -5.11
CA HIS A 34 0.63 21.54 -6.51
C HIS A 34 -0.81 20.98 -6.63
N HIS A 35 -1.79 21.74 -6.12
CA HIS A 35 -3.08 21.23 -5.66
C HIS A 35 -4.12 20.77 -6.71
N PHE A 36 -4.48 21.54 -7.74
CA PHE A 36 -5.73 21.22 -8.46
C PHE A 36 -5.60 20.04 -9.43
N LEU A 37 -4.55 20.03 -10.26
CA LEU A 37 -4.38 19.02 -11.29
C LEU A 37 -4.18 17.62 -10.68
N THR A 38 -3.44 17.52 -9.57
CA THR A 38 -3.21 16.25 -8.87
C THR A 38 -4.49 15.69 -8.27
N ILE A 39 -5.33 16.55 -7.68
CA ILE A 39 -6.64 16.13 -7.13
C ILE A 39 -7.57 15.67 -8.24
N VAL A 40 -7.65 16.42 -9.35
CA VAL A 40 -8.48 16.07 -10.50
C VAL A 40 -7.97 14.78 -11.17
N CYS A 41 -6.66 14.65 -11.35
CA CYS A 41 -6.04 13.44 -11.89
C CYS A 41 -6.31 12.23 -11.00
N ALA A 42 -6.14 12.35 -9.68
CA ALA A 42 -6.45 11.28 -8.73
C ALA A 42 -7.94 10.92 -8.76
N PHE A 43 -8.84 11.91 -8.86
CA PHE A 43 -10.27 11.68 -8.99
C PHE A 43 -10.63 10.88 -10.25
N PHE A 44 -10.10 11.28 -11.41
CA PHE A 44 -10.29 10.54 -12.66
C PHE A 44 -9.67 9.15 -12.62
N ALA A 45 -8.48 9.01 -12.04
CA ALA A 45 -7.83 7.72 -11.85
C ALA A 45 -8.71 6.78 -11.02
N VAL A 46 -9.27 7.26 -9.90
CA VAL A 46 -10.19 6.47 -9.06
C VAL A 46 -11.45 6.07 -9.83
N LEU A 47 -12.08 7.01 -10.54
CA LEU A 47 -13.26 6.70 -11.36
C LEU A 47 -12.95 5.67 -12.46
N MET A 48 -11.79 5.79 -13.10
CA MET A 48 -11.34 4.84 -14.12
C MET A 48 -11.10 3.46 -13.51
N THR A 49 -10.42 3.36 -12.37
CA THR A 49 -10.17 2.10 -11.67
C THR A 49 -11.47 1.43 -11.24
N ILE A 50 -12.43 2.17 -10.69
CA ILE A 50 -13.74 1.64 -10.31
C ILE A 50 -14.50 1.11 -11.54
N SER A 51 -14.46 1.88 -12.64
CA SER A 51 -15.12 1.49 -13.89
C SER A 51 -14.50 0.23 -14.47
N PHE A 52 -13.16 0.13 -14.47
CA PHE A 52 -12.43 -1.03 -14.94
C PHE A 52 -12.71 -2.26 -14.06
N TYR A 53 -12.75 -2.09 -12.74
CA TYR A 53 -13.11 -3.18 -11.82
C TYR A 53 -14.54 -3.68 -12.07
N LYS A 54 -15.52 -2.78 -12.24
CA LYS A 54 -16.90 -3.14 -12.60
C LYS A 54 -16.97 -3.87 -13.94
N PHE A 55 -16.23 -3.39 -14.94
CA PHE A 55 -16.17 -4.01 -16.27
C PHE A 55 -15.56 -5.42 -16.22
N LEU A 56 -14.40 -5.59 -15.59
CA LEU A 56 -13.76 -6.90 -15.44
C LEU A 56 -14.65 -7.88 -14.66
N ARG A 57 -15.30 -7.41 -13.59
CA ARG A 57 -16.24 -8.23 -12.81
C ARG A 57 -17.47 -8.63 -13.62
N SER A 58 -17.91 -7.81 -14.55
CA SER A 58 -19.04 -8.12 -15.44
C SER A 58 -18.72 -9.22 -16.45
N ILE A 59 -17.47 -9.38 -16.87
CA ILE A 59 -17.06 -10.43 -17.83
C ILE A 59 -16.88 -11.75 -17.09
N SER A 60 -15.99 -11.79 -16.10
CA SER A 60 -15.91 -12.91 -15.17
C SER A 60 -15.27 -12.49 -13.86
N PRO A 61 -15.84 -12.87 -12.71
CA PRO A 61 -15.28 -12.53 -11.41
C PRO A 61 -13.90 -13.20 -11.19
N ALA A 62 -13.65 -14.34 -11.84
CA ALA A 62 -12.37 -15.05 -11.76
C ALA A 62 -11.22 -14.26 -12.42
N LEU A 63 -11.49 -13.56 -13.53
CA LEU A 63 -10.48 -12.78 -14.25
C LEU A 63 -10.02 -11.58 -13.43
N VAL A 64 -10.90 -10.96 -12.64
CA VAL A 64 -10.52 -9.91 -11.68
C VAL A 64 -9.46 -10.40 -10.70
N VAL A 65 -9.70 -11.56 -10.09
CA VAL A 65 -8.77 -12.15 -9.11
C VAL A 65 -7.44 -12.51 -9.79
N PHE A 66 -7.49 -13.09 -10.99
CA PHE A 66 -6.30 -13.41 -11.77
C PHE A 66 -5.46 -12.16 -12.10
N VAL A 67 -6.10 -11.08 -12.56
CA VAL A 67 -5.41 -9.81 -12.86
C VAL A 67 -4.82 -9.18 -11.60
N LEU A 68 -5.54 -9.22 -10.48
CA LEU A 68 -5.04 -8.72 -9.19
C LEU A 68 -3.79 -9.50 -8.74
N LEU A 69 -3.80 -10.81 -8.90
CA LEU A 69 -2.67 -11.69 -8.60
C LEU A 69 -1.51 -11.42 -9.57
N LEU A 70 -1.77 -11.20 -10.85
CA LEU A 70 -0.75 -10.85 -11.83
C LEU A 70 -0.10 -9.50 -11.52
N ILE A 71 -0.91 -8.48 -11.17
CA ILE A 71 -0.39 -7.18 -10.72
C ILE A 71 0.46 -7.35 -9.47
N LEU A 72 0.03 -8.16 -8.49
CA LEU A 72 0.81 -8.45 -7.29
C LEU A 72 2.18 -9.05 -7.65
N VAL A 73 2.21 -10.05 -8.55
CA VAL A 73 3.46 -10.68 -9.01
C VAL A 73 4.36 -9.67 -9.71
N ILE A 74 3.82 -8.86 -10.62
CA ILE A 74 4.58 -7.81 -11.30
C ILE A 74 5.11 -6.78 -10.30
N LEU A 75 4.31 -6.41 -9.29
CA LEU A 75 4.71 -5.46 -8.25
C LEU A 75 5.84 -6.04 -7.39
N LEU A 76 5.74 -7.31 -6.99
CA LEU A 76 6.81 -8.02 -6.27
C LEU A 76 8.08 -8.07 -7.12
N MET A 77 7.97 -8.42 -8.41
CA MET A 77 9.11 -8.48 -9.29
C MET A 77 9.75 -7.09 -9.49
N HIS A 78 8.93 -6.06 -9.73
CA HIS A 78 9.38 -4.67 -9.84
C HIS A 78 10.05 -4.19 -8.54
N TRP A 79 9.52 -4.59 -7.40
CA TRP A 79 10.06 -4.20 -6.10
C TRP A 79 11.40 -4.90 -5.80
N THR A 80 11.52 -6.19 -6.12
CA THR A 80 12.81 -6.90 -6.05
C THR A 80 13.86 -6.29 -6.98
N HIS A 81 13.44 -5.76 -8.13
CA HIS A 81 14.33 -5.11 -9.09
C HIS A 81 14.74 -3.69 -8.67
N THR A 82 13.83 -2.91 -8.07
CA THR A 82 14.08 -1.51 -7.70
C THR A 82 14.72 -1.32 -6.33
N ARG A 83 14.81 -2.37 -5.49
CA ARG A 83 15.47 -2.34 -4.17
C ARG A 83 14.98 -1.24 -3.23
N SER A 84 13.76 -0.76 -3.45
CA SER A 84 13.08 0.28 -2.66
C SER A 84 12.42 -0.32 -1.42
N GLU A 85 13.15 -1.14 -0.67
CA GLU A 85 12.60 -1.87 0.48
C GLU A 85 12.66 -0.98 1.73
N PRO A 86 11.53 -0.68 2.40
CA PRO A 86 11.57 -0.05 3.70
C PRO A 86 12.13 -1.04 4.74
N PRO A 87 12.86 -0.59 5.77
CA PRO A 87 13.66 -1.47 6.64
C PRO A 87 12.88 -2.61 7.30
N PHE A 88 11.58 -2.43 7.51
CA PHE A 88 10.70 -3.41 8.16
C PHE A 88 10.28 -4.58 7.24
N LEU A 89 10.36 -4.42 5.92
CA LEU A 89 9.94 -5.44 4.95
C LEU A 89 11.08 -6.32 4.42
N ARG A 90 12.33 -5.96 4.71
CA ARG A 90 13.53 -6.71 4.28
C ARG A 90 13.46 -8.19 4.65
N GLY A 91 13.13 -8.51 5.90
CA GLY A 91 13.06 -9.91 6.36
C GLY A 91 11.99 -10.76 5.65
N PHE A 92 10.87 -10.15 5.24
CA PHE A 92 9.85 -10.84 4.44
C PHE A 92 10.32 -11.07 3.00
N VAL A 93 11.00 -10.09 2.40
CA VAL A 93 11.55 -10.18 1.04
C VAL A 93 12.70 -11.21 0.98
N ASP A 94 13.60 -11.21 1.95
CA ASP A 94 14.70 -12.18 2.05
C ASP A 94 14.18 -13.62 2.21
N TRP A 95 13.03 -13.79 2.88
CA TRP A 95 12.35 -15.09 2.97
C TRP A 95 11.67 -15.51 1.66
N LEU A 96 11.01 -14.57 0.97
CA LEU A 96 10.26 -14.84 -0.27
C LEU A 96 11.18 -15.06 -1.48
N ALA A 97 12.36 -14.42 -1.49
CA ALA A 97 13.28 -14.40 -2.62
C ALA A 97 14.75 -14.65 -2.19
N PRO A 98 15.09 -15.87 -1.73
CA PRO A 98 16.45 -16.21 -1.28
C PRO A 98 17.50 -16.17 -2.41
N PHE A 99 17.06 -16.12 -3.67
CA PHE A 99 17.89 -16.00 -4.86
C PHE A 99 18.23 -14.54 -5.21
N SER A 100 17.70 -13.57 -4.47
CA SER A 100 17.92 -12.15 -4.71
C SER A 100 19.22 -11.69 -4.05
N PRO A 101 20.21 -11.12 -4.78
CA PRO A 101 21.53 -10.80 -4.23
C PRO A 101 21.43 -9.75 -3.12
N SER A 102 21.89 -10.05 -1.90
CA SER A 102 21.78 -9.16 -0.73
C SER A 102 22.23 -7.73 -1.08
N ALA A 103 21.40 -6.74 -0.74
CA ALA A 103 21.72 -5.34 -1.00
C ALA A 103 23.08 -4.97 -0.35
N PRO A 104 23.92 -4.15 -1.01
CA PRO A 104 25.15 -3.66 -0.40
C PRO A 104 24.82 -3.01 0.94
N LEU A 105 25.38 -3.55 2.02
CA LEU A 105 25.24 -2.95 3.35
C LEU A 105 25.70 -1.49 3.28
N PRO A 106 25.00 -0.53 3.90
CA PRO A 106 25.50 0.83 4.00
C PRO A 106 26.89 0.76 4.64
N ALA A 107 27.89 1.30 3.94
CA ALA A 107 29.27 1.29 4.39
C ALA A 107 29.34 1.78 5.83
N LYS A 108 29.93 0.97 6.71
CA LYS A 108 30.16 1.31 8.11
C LYS A 108 30.77 2.72 8.16
N PRO A 109 30.12 3.70 8.81
CA PRO A 109 30.67 5.05 8.84
C PRO A 109 32.09 4.98 9.46
N PRO A 110 33.06 5.72 8.91
CA PRO A 110 34.43 5.64 9.36
C PRO A 110 34.48 5.99 10.86
N LEU A 111 35.07 5.10 11.66
CA LEU A 111 35.51 5.41 13.02
C LEU A 111 36.43 6.61 12.89
N ARG A 112 35.92 7.78 13.26
CA ARG A 112 36.73 9.00 13.35
C ARG A 112 37.73 8.76 14.49
N PRO A 113 39.05 8.83 14.24
CA PRO A 113 40.05 8.63 15.29
C PRO A 113 39.96 9.69 16.39
#